data_AF-A0A093ZYW4-F1
#
_entry.id   AF-A0A093ZYW4-F1
#
_cell.length_a   1.000
_cell.length_b   1.000
_cell.length_c   1.000
_cell.angle_alpha   90.00
_cell.angle_beta   90.00
_cell.angle_gamma   90.00
#
_symmetry.space_group_name_H-M   'P 1'
#
loop_
_entity.id
_entity.type
_entity.pdbx_description
1 polymer ?
#
loop_
_entity_poly.entity_id
_entity_poly.type
_entity_poly.pdbx_seq_one_letter_code
_entity_poly.pdbx_strand_id
1 'polypeptide(L)'
;MQQAVMSRHLRLFAIPRPVAFQPQQLIRSLPIRQFATPSRNGSGSESPYSDEEYAAAREWASTFKPGSLPRDLAQTRFDRSSGKGGQHVNKTNSKATSAWQIKSIAPYVPAMVTKELRASRYYSKNSDCLTIASQEGRVQRDNEDNCHEKLYEHITDIAKRIIPGETSEAAKARAAKQKKIGNAMRLQSKKEHSLKKQSRTSKGGPGPLWVRRDRYPTVNLDIIVGSGQVGRRVWPRRPIYAVRAAIQRKEVAEQDFLEQDFQAESNVK
;
A
#
# COMPACT_ATOMS: atom_id res chain seq x y z
N MET A 1 31.59 18.01 -95.52
CA MET A 1 32.31 18.53 -94.34
C MET A 1 31.40 19.53 -93.63
N GLN A 2 30.76 19.13 -92.53
CA GLN A 2 29.91 20.03 -91.73
C GLN A 2 30.68 20.41 -90.47
N GLN A 3 30.91 21.71 -90.24
CA GLN A 3 31.45 22.24 -89.00
C GLN A 3 30.31 22.81 -88.16
N ALA A 4 30.22 22.31 -86.93
CA ALA A 4 29.27 22.70 -85.91
C ALA A 4 29.78 23.94 -85.14
N VAL A 5 28.93 24.96 -84.99
CA VAL A 5 29.18 26.10 -84.10
C VAL A 5 28.43 25.87 -82.79
N MET A 6 29.20 25.82 -81.71
CA MET A 6 28.78 25.56 -80.35
C MET A 6 28.16 26.83 -79.73
N SER A 7 26.92 26.75 -79.25
CA SER A 7 26.33 27.78 -78.38
C SER A 7 26.29 27.25 -76.94
N ARG A 8 27.10 27.87 -76.06
CA ARG A 8 27.28 27.45 -74.66
C ARG A 8 26.23 28.14 -73.79
N HIS A 9 25.23 27.39 -73.33
CA HIS A 9 24.35 27.81 -72.25
C HIS A 9 25.09 27.74 -70.91
N LEU A 10 25.34 28.89 -70.27
CA LEU A 10 25.79 28.96 -68.88
C LEU A 10 24.61 28.69 -67.95
N ARG A 11 24.63 27.56 -67.25
CA ARG A 11 23.71 27.27 -66.14
C ARG A 11 24.27 27.88 -64.86
N LEU A 12 23.54 28.84 -64.28
CA LEU A 12 23.82 29.41 -62.96
C LEU A 12 23.59 28.32 -61.90
N PHE A 13 24.66 27.83 -61.28
CA PHE A 13 24.58 26.99 -60.09
C PHE A 13 24.28 27.88 -58.88
N ALA A 14 23.10 27.73 -58.30
CA ALA A 14 22.74 28.37 -57.04
C ALA A 14 23.50 27.72 -55.87
N ILE A 15 24.33 28.51 -55.19
CA ILE A 15 25.08 28.11 -53.99
C ILE A 15 24.10 28.08 -52.79
N PRO A 16 23.97 26.98 -52.04
CA PRO A 16 23.11 26.96 -50.85
C PRO A 16 23.73 27.76 -49.71
N ARG A 17 22.91 28.56 -49.02
CA ARG A 17 23.28 29.36 -47.85
C ARG A 17 23.52 28.45 -46.62
N PRO A 18 24.53 28.69 -45.78
CA PRO A 18 24.75 27.91 -44.57
C PRO A 18 23.70 28.24 -43.49
N VAL A 19 23.18 27.19 -42.86
CA VAL A 19 22.24 27.29 -41.73
C VAL A 19 23.01 27.65 -40.47
N ALA A 20 22.69 28.80 -39.86
CA ALA A 20 23.27 29.24 -38.60
C ALA A 20 22.81 28.32 -37.44
N PHE A 21 23.76 27.67 -36.78
CA PHE A 21 23.53 26.80 -35.63
C PHE A 21 23.41 27.68 -34.37
N GLN A 22 22.20 27.80 -33.83
CA GLN A 22 21.96 28.48 -32.55
C GLN A 22 22.27 27.52 -31.39
N PRO A 23 23.18 27.85 -30.45
CA PRO A 23 23.42 27.01 -29.28
C PRO A 23 22.25 27.17 -28.30
N GLN A 24 21.44 26.11 -28.15
CA GLN A 24 20.43 26.06 -27.10
C GLN A 24 21.12 26.00 -25.73
N GLN A 25 20.90 27.04 -24.92
CA GLN A 25 21.31 27.09 -23.53
C GLN A 25 20.43 26.13 -22.72
N LEU A 26 20.98 24.96 -22.37
CA LEU A 26 20.34 24.00 -21.47
C LEU A 26 20.40 24.55 -20.04
N ILE A 27 19.31 25.18 -19.59
CA ILE A 27 19.11 25.50 -18.17
C ILE A 27 18.91 24.18 -17.42
N ARG A 28 19.94 23.74 -16.69
CA ARG A 28 19.82 22.63 -15.73
C ARG A 28 18.97 23.08 -14.54
N SER A 29 17.66 22.85 -14.60
CA SER A 29 16.80 22.96 -13.42
C SER A 29 17.11 21.80 -12.46
N LEU A 30 17.66 22.10 -11.29
CA LEU A 30 17.81 21.12 -10.22
C LEU A 30 16.41 20.71 -9.71
N PRO A 31 16.12 19.40 -9.55
CA PRO A 31 14.83 18.97 -9.03
C PRO A 31 14.69 19.42 -7.58
N ILE A 32 13.70 20.28 -7.33
CA ILE A 32 13.21 20.58 -5.98
C ILE A 32 12.83 19.24 -5.34
N ARG A 33 13.56 18.83 -4.29
CA ARG A 33 13.18 17.69 -3.45
C ARG A 33 11.82 18.00 -2.83
N GLN A 34 10.76 17.44 -3.42
CA GLN A 34 9.46 17.39 -2.78
C GLN A 34 9.59 16.46 -1.57
N PHE A 35 9.65 17.04 -0.37
CA PHE A 35 9.54 16.26 0.85
C PHE A 35 8.13 15.68 0.90
N ALA A 36 8.03 14.35 0.91
CA ALA A 36 6.77 13.65 1.10
C ALA A 36 6.09 14.19 2.37
N THR A 37 4.88 14.73 2.22
CA THR A 37 4.06 15.12 3.36
C THR A 37 3.72 13.87 4.16
N PRO A 38 3.87 13.89 5.51
CA PRO A 38 3.44 12.75 6.31
C PRO A 38 1.93 12.59 6.11
N SER A 39 1.53 11.42 5.60
CA SER A 39 0.13 11.04 5.40
C SER A 39 -0.65 11.25 6.70
N ARG A 40 -1.35 12.39 6.76
CA ARG A 40 -2.28 12.73 7.82
C ARG A 40 -3.61 12.15 7.37
N ASN A 41 -3.81 10.87 7.69
CA ASN A 41 -5.07 10.25 8.09
C ASN A 41 -4.86 8.75 8.14
N GLY A 42 -4.55 8.26 9.34
CA GLY A 42 -4.65 6.84 9.68
C GLY A 42 -6.10 6.45 9.92
N SER A 43 -6.97 6.58 8.92
CA SER A 43 -8.07 5.64 8.81
C SER A 43 -7.40 4.35 8.33
N GLY A 44 -7.28 3.36 9.22
CA GLY A 44 -6.92 2.01 8.78
C GLY A 44 -7.82 1.65 7.60
N SER A 45 -7.29 0.94 6.62
CA SER A 45 -8.07 0.42 5.50
C SER A 45 -9.29 -0.33 6.06
N GLU A 46 -10.44 0.33 6.15
CA GLU A 46 -11.70 -0.32 6.46
C GLU A 46 -11.89 -1.33 5.33
N SER A 47 -11.90 -2.62 5.68
CA SER A 47 -12.06 -3.64 4.67
C SER A 47 -13.42 -3.44 3.99
N PRO A 48 -13.54 -3.54 2.66
CA PRO A 48 -14.80 -3.29 1.96
C PRO A 48 -15.89 -4.36 2.24
N TYR A 49 -15.63 -5.34 3.10
CA TYR A 49 -16.48 -6.49 3.41
C TYR A 49 -16.53 -6.71 4.93
N SER A 50 -17.65 -7.25 5.43
CA SER A 50 -17.84 -7.52 6.85
C SER A 50 -17.10 -8.79 7.31
N ASP A 51 -16.79 -8.88 8.61
CA ASP A 51 -16.07 -10.04 9.17
C ASP A 51 -16.83 -11.38 8.98
N GLU A 52 -18.17 -11.32 8.94
CA GLU A 52 -19.05 -12.46 8.62
C GLU A 52 -18.91 -12.94 7.16
N GLU A 53 -18.79 -12.02 6.20
CA GLU A 53 -18.58 -12.36 4.78
C GLU A 53 -17.22 -13.03 4.60
N TYR A 54 -16.20 -12.56 5.33
CA TYR A 54 -14.89 -13.20 5.35
C TYR A 54 -14.93 -14.59 5.97
N ALA A 55 -15.71 -14.80 7.03
CA ALA A 55 -15.88 -16.12 7.64
C ALA A 55 -16.53 -17.11 6.65
N ALA A 56 -17.63 -16.71 6.02
CA ALA A 56 -18.30 -17.51 4.99
C ALA A 56 -17.37 -17.81 3.80
N ALA A 57 -16.55 -16.84 3.38
CA ALA A 57 -15.58 -17.05 2.32
C ALA A 57 -14.48 -18.06 2.70
N ARG A 58 -14.06 -18.12 3.97
CA ARG A 58 -13.09 -19.11 4.48
C ARG A 58 -13.67 -20.53 4.48
N GLU A 59 -14.90 -20.69 4.94
CA GLU A 59 -15.62 -21.97 4.91
C GLU A 59 -15.84 -22.47 3.48
N TRP A 60 -16.19 -21.54 2.58
CA TRP A 60 -16.28 -21.87 1.15
C TRP A 60 -14.92 -22.31 0.60
N ALA A 61 -13.84 -21.58 0.91
CA ALA A 61 -12.50 -21.90 0.41
C ALA A 61 -11.98 -23.26 0.90
N SER A 62 -12.37 -23.72 2.09
CA SER A 62 -12.03 -25.06 2.58
C SER A 62 -12.86 -26.17 1.90
N THR A 63 -14.07 -25.84 1.46
CA THR A 63 -14.98 -26.76 0.76
C THR A 63 -14.66 -26.87 -0.73
N PHE A 64 -14.13 -25.81 -1.33
CA PHE A 64 -13.85 -25.72 -2.76
C PHE A 64 -12.74 -26.72 -3.18
N LYS A 65 -13.09 -27.66 -4.06
CA LYS A 65 -12.22 -28.73 -4.57
C LYS A 65 -12.17 -28.75 -6.10
N PRO A 66 -11.13 -29.36 -6.72
CA PRO A 66 -11.13 -29.58 -8.17
C PRO A 66 -12.34 -30.45 -8.54
N GLY A 67 -13.21 -29.94 -9.42
CA GLY A 67 -14.47 -30.60 -9.80
C GLY A 67 -15.73 -30.13 -9.04
N SER A 68 -15.62 -29.14 -8.15
CA SER A 68 -16.77 -28.50 -7.50
C SER A 68 -17.67 -27.74 -8.47
N LEU A 69 -17.14 -27.32 -9.62
CA LEU A 69 -17.89 -26.70 -10.70
C LEU A 69 -18.37 -27.77 -11.69
N PRO A 70 -19.68 -27.85 -11.97
CA PRO A 70 -20.19 -28.73 -13.02
C PRO A 70 -19.56 -28.44 -14.37
N ARG A 71 -19.21 -29.50 -15.11
CA ARG A 71 -18.61 -29.40 -16.45
C ARG A 71 -19.55 -28.75 -17.47
N ASP A 72 -20.86 -28.88 -17.26
CA ASP A 72 -21.89 -28.34 -18.16
C ASP A 72 -21.93 -26.80 -18.20
N LEU A 73 -21.31 -26.13 -17.22
CA LEU A 73 -21.18 -24.67 -17.21
C LEU A 73 -20.10 -24.18 -18.19
N ALA A 74 -19.20 -25.07 -18.61
CA ALA A 74 -18.12 -24.76 -19.52
C ALA A 74 -18.61 -24.85 -20.97
N GLN A 75 -18.39 -23.78 -21.74
CA GLN A 75 -18.51 -23.85 -23.19
C GLN A 75 -17.13 -24.15 -23.78
N THR A 76 -16.84 -25.43 -23.99
CA THR A 76 -15.56 -25.88 -24.56
C THR A 76 -15.62 -25.87 -26.09
N ARG A 77 -14.66 -25.18 -26.70
CA ARG A 77 -14.41 -25.17 -28.14
C ARG A 77 -13.05 -25.82 -28.42
N PHE A 78 -13.01 -26.71 -29.39
CA PHE A 78 -11.76 -27.32 -29.85
C PHE A 78 -11.23 -26.61 -31.08
N ASP A 79 -9.99 -26.18 -31.02
CA ASP A 79 -9.28 -25.50 -32.09
C ASP A 79 -7.98 -26.25 -32.44
N ARG A 80 -7.35 -25.86 -33.55
CA ARG A 80 -6.03 -26.38 -33.92
C ARG A 80 -4.98 -25.77 -32.99
N SER A 81 -4.02 -26.59 -32.55
CA SER A 81 -2.88 -26.08 -31.77
C SER A 81 -1.97 -25.23 -32.66
N SER A 82 -1.45 -24.14 -32.14
CA SER A 82 -0.61 -23.20 -32.90
C SER A 82 0.88 -23.59 -32.90
N GLY A 83 1.18 -24.87 -32.67
CA GLY A 83 2.53 -25.39 -32.47
C GLY A 83 3.37 -25.41 -33.75
N LYS A 84 4.68 -25.63 -33.60
CA LYS A 84 5.65 -25.73 -34.72
C LYS A 84 5.16 -26.76 -35.74
N GLY A 85 4.94 -26.30 -36.97
CA GLY A 85 4.24 -27.03 -38.03
C GLY A 85 4.77 -28.44 -38.28
N GLY A 86 3.83 -29.39 -38.35
CA GLY A 86 4.06 -30.79 -38.68
C GLY A 86 2.73 -31.48 -39.02
N GLN A 87 2.79 -32.69 -39.57
CA GLN A 87 1.60 -33.41 -40.07
C GLN A 87 0.46 -33.51 -39.03
N HIS A 88 0.80 -33.65 -37.76
CA HIS A 88 -0.17 -33.74 -36.67
C HIS A 88 -0.84 -32.41 -36.31
N VAL A 89 -0.14 -31.27 -36.47
CA VAL A 89 -0.64 -29.93 -36.08
C VAL A 89 -1.79 -29.47 -37.00
N ASN A 90 -1.74 -29.85 -38.28
CA ASN A 90 -2.72 -29.42 -39.27
C ASN A 90 -3.98 -30.30 -39.34
N LYS A 91 -3.98 -31.49 -38.69
CA LYS A 91 -5.05 -32.49 -38.84
C LYS A 91 -5.98 -32.59 -37.62
N THR A 92 -5.46 -32.38 -36.41
CA THR A 92 -6.22 -32.65 -35.18
C THR A 92 -6.49 -31.35 -34.40
N ASN A 93 -7.76 -31.10 -34.08
CA ASN A 93 -8.16 -30.01 -33.20
C ASN A 93 -7.89 -30.40 -31.74
N SER A 94 -6.62 -30.39 -31.34
CA SER A 94 -6.23 -30.84 -30.00
C SER A 94 -6.32 -29.74 -28.93
N LYS A 95 -6.29 -28.46 -29.31
CA LYS A 95 -6.36 -27.35 -28.35
C LYS A 95 -7.78 -27.21 -27.84
N ALA A 96 -7.95 -27.17 -26.51
CA ALA A 96 -9.23 -26.88 -25.89
C ALA A 96 -9.25 -25.43 -25.40
N THR A 97 -10.32 -24.71 -25.72
CA THR A 97 -10.60 -23.36 -25.22
C THR A 97 -11.93 -23.43 -24.47
N SER A 98 -11.90 -23.31 -23.16
CA SER A 98 -13.10 -23.28 -22.30
C SER A 98 -13.49 -21.83 -22.00
N ALA A 99 -14.75 -21.49 -22.29
CA ALA A 99 -15.34 -20.21 -21.95
C ALA A 99 -16.36 -20.39 -20.82
N TRP A 100 -16.21 -19.63 -19.74
CA TRP A 100 -17.04 -19.72 -18.55
C TRP A 100 -17.74 -18.40 -18.28
N GLN A 101 -19.07 -18.39 -18.32
CA GLN A 101 -19.83 -17.17 -18.05
C GLN A 101 -19.79 -16.83 -16.56
N ILE A 102 -19.47 -15.57 -16.22
CA ILE A 102 -19.40 -15.14 -14.82
C ILE A 102 -20.76 -15.28 -14.14
N LYS A 103 -21.86 -15.01 -14.86
CA LYS A 103 -23.23 -15.20 -14.37
C LYS A 103 -23.51 -16.65 -13.93
N SER A 104 -22.97 -17.63 -14.64
CA SER A 104 -23.15 -19.06 -14.34
C SER A 104 -22.28 -19.54 -13.18
N ILE A 105 -21.13 -18.90 -12.96
CA ILE A 105 -20.21 -19.19 -11.84
C ILE A 105 -20.65 -18.50 -10.55
N ALA A 106 -21.32 -17.35 -10.63
CA ALA A 106 -21.76 -16.55 -9.50
C ALA A 106 -22.49 -17.31 -8.37
N PRO A 107 -23.37 -18.31 -8.61
CA PRO A 107 -24.01 -19.05 -7.52
C PRO A 107 -23.07 -20.02 -6.78
N TYR A 108 -21.93 -20.40 -7.37
CA TYR A 108 -20.99 -21.36 -6.79
C TYR A 108 -19.83 -20.70 -6.02
N VAL A 109 -19.70 -19.37 -6.14
CA VAL A 109 -18.51 -18.64 -5.68
C VAL A 109 -18.94 -17.35 -4.94
N PRO A 110 -18.32 -17.00 -3.80
CA PRO A 110 -18.65 -15.79 -3.05
C PRO A 110 -18.55 -14.51 -3.90
N ALA A 111 -19.41 -13.53 -3.60
CA ALA A 111 -19.47 -12.25 -4.31
C ALA A 111 -18.13 -11.48 -4.31
N MET A 112 -17.31 -11.69 -3.29
CA MET A 112 -15.97 -11.10 -3.18
C MET A 112 -15.04 -11.60 -4.29
N VAL A 113 -15.05 -12.92 -4.52
CA VAL A 113 -14.19 -13.58 -5.53
C VAL A 113 -14.72 -13.30 -6.93
N THR A 114 -16.04 -13.26 -7.14
CA THR A 114 -16.62 -12.95 -8.47
C THR A 114 -16.27 -11.55 -8.97
N LYS A 115 -16.19 -10.55 -8.08
CA LYS A 115 -15.72 -9.21 -8.42
C LYS A 115 -14.27 -9.22 -8.90
N GLU A 116 -13.42 -9.98 -8.22
CA GLU A 116 -11.99 -10.07 -8.54
C GLU A 116 -11.73 -10.94 -9.78
N LEU A 117 -12.59 -11.92 -10.05
CA LEU A 117 -12.58 -12.67 -11.32
C LEU A 117 -12.80 -11.75 -12.53
N ARG A 118 -13.64 -10.72 -12.41
CA ARG A 118 -13.80 -9.70 -13.48
C ARG A 118 -12.58 -8.79 -13.65
N ALA A 119 -11.73 -8.69 -12.64
CA ALA A 119 -10.47 -7.94 -12.72
C ALA A 119 -9.29 -8.82 -13.20
N SER A 120 -9.53 -10.13 -13.41
CA SER A 120 -8.48 -11.08 -13.74
C SER A 120 -8.00 -11.00 -15.20
N ARG A 121 -6.84 -11.61 -15.46
CA ARG A 121 -6.24 -11.71 -16.80
C ARG A 121 -7.10 -12.48 -17.81
N TYR A 122 -7.82 -13.51 -17.36
CA TYR A 122 -8.54 -14.42 -18.26
C TYR A 122 -9.93 -13.88 -18.62
N TYR A 123 -10.34 -12.75 -18.06
CA TYR A 123 -11.66 -12.18 -18.23
C TYR A 123 -11.78 -11.39 -19.53
N SER A 124 -12.84 -11.68 -20.29
CA SER A 124 -13.25 -10.96 -21.48
C SER A 124 -14.42 -10.03 -21.16
N LYS A 125 -14.19 -8.72 -21.28
CA LYS A 125 -15.19 -7.67 -21.00
C LYS A 125 -16.41 -7.74 -21.94
N ASN A 126 -16.20 -8.10 -23.20
CA ASN A 126 -17.25 -8.03 -24.21
C ASN A 126 -18.32 -9.11 -24.04
N SER A 127 -17.92 -10.27 -23.51
CA SER A 127 -18.76 -11.46 -23.40
C SER A 127 -19.06 -11.87 -21.95
N ASP A 128 -18.62 -11.07 -20.96
CA ASP A 128 -18.69 -11.35 -19.51
C ASP A 128 -18.32 -12.81 -19.18
N CYS A 129 -17.24 -13.29 -19.83
CA CYS A 129 -16.78 -14.67 -19.70
C CYS A 129 -15.29 -14.76 -19.43
N LEU A 130 -14.91 -15.81 -18.70
CA LEU A 130 -13.54 -16.18 -18.43
C LEU A 130 -13.09 -17.19 -19.49
N THR A 131 -12.08 -16.83 -20.28
CA THR A 131 -11.57 -17.70 -21.35
C THR A 131 -10.23 -18.30 -20.94
N ILE A 132 -10.18 -19.63 -20.84
CA ILE A 132 -8.97 -20.38 -20.50
C ILE A 132 -8.74 -21.41 -21.60
N ALA A 133 -7.49 -21.48 -22.09
CA ALA A 133 -7.11 -22.44 -23.12
C ALA A 133 -5.92 -23.30 -22.68
N SER A 134 -5.91 -24.54 -23.13
CA SER A 134 -4.82 -25.51 -22.90
C SER A 134 -4.54 -26.31 -24.18
N GLN A 135 -3.25 -26.59 -24.42
CA GLN A 135 -2.76 -27.31 -25.60
C GLN A 135 -1.51 -28.16 -25.28
N GLU A 136 -1.44 -28.69 -24.07
CA GLU A 136 -0.26 -29.41 -23.56
C GLU A 136 -0.18 -30.84 -24.11
N GLY A 137 -1.32 -31.51 -24.19
CA GLY A 137 -1.44 -32.89 -24.68
C GLY A 137 -1.84 -32.99 -26.16
N ARG A 138 -1.72 -34.21 -26.70
CA ARG A 138 -2.27 -34.57 -28.03
C ARG A 138 -3.75 -34.92 -27.96
N VAL A 139 -4.22 -35.38 -26.80
CA VAL A 139 -5.60 -35.81 -26.55
C VAL A 139 -6.45 -34.60 -26.20
N GLN A 140 -7.61 -34.46 -26.85
CA GLN A 140 -8.49 -33.31 -26.65
C GLN A 140 -9.14 -33.28 -25.25
N ARG A 141 -9.49 -34.45 -24.70
CA ARG A 141 -10.11 -34.57 -23.37
C ARG A 141 -9.16 -34.14 -22.26
N ASP A 142 -7.91 -34.61 -22.30
CA ASP A 142 -6.88 -34.20 -21.35
C ASP A 142 -6.69 -32.67 -21.37
N ASN A 143 -6.74 -32.05 -22.55
CA ASN A 143 -6.64 -30.59 -22.66
C ASN A 143 -7.88 -29.86 -22.12
N GLU A 144 -9.07 -30.46 -22.19
CA GLU A 144 -10.28 -29.95 -21.55
C GLU A 144 -10.18 -30.05 -20.02
N ASP A 145 -9.73 -31.19 -19.49
CA ASP A 145 -9.47 -31.37 -18.06
C ASP A 145 -8.44 -30.37 -17.53
N ASN A 146 -7.34 -30.18 -18.26
CA ASN A 146 -6.31 -29.19 -17.93
C ASN A 146 -6.87 -27.76 -17.90
N CYS A 147 -7.86 -27.43 -18.73
CA CYS A 147 -8.52 -26.12 -18.66
C CYS A 147 -9.31 -25.96 -17.35
N HIS A 148 -9.97 -27.02 -16.89
CA HIS A 148 -10.77 -27.00 -15.66
C HIS A 148 -9.86 -26.91 -14.43
N GLU A 149 -8.73 -27.61 -14.44
CA GLU A 149 -7.72 -27.50 -13.38
C GLU A 149 -7.13 -26.09 -13.30
N LYS A 150 -6.74 -25.50 -14.44
CA LYS A 150 -6.26 -24.11 -14.50
C LYS A 150 -7.30 -23.10 -13.99
N LEU A 151 -8.57 -23.33 -14.28
CA LEU A 151 -9.65 -22.50 -13.73
C LEU A 151 -9.70 -22.60 -12.21
N TYR A 152 -9.68 -23.83 -11.69
CA TYR A 152 -9.72 -24.09 -10.25
C TYR A 152 -8.53 -23.45 -9.52
N GLU A 153 -7.31 -23.62 -10.04
CA GLU A 153 -6.11 -22.99 -9.52
C GLU A 153 -6.25 -21.48 -9.50
N HIS A 154 -6.73 -20.90 -10.60
CA HIS A 154 -6.91 -19.46 -10.72
C HIS A 154 -7.90 -18.89 -9.70
N ILE A 155 -9.05 -19.55 -9.52
CA ILE A 155 -10.05 -19.16 -8.51
C ILE A 155 -9.46 -19.28 -7.10
N THR A 156 -8.72 -20.37 -6.84
CA THR A 156 -8.09 -20.63 -5.54
C THR A 156 -7.03 -19.59 -5.21
N ASP A 157 -6.22 -19.19 -6.18
CA ASP A 157 -5.19 -18.15 -6.01
C ASP A 157 -5.82 -16.78 -5.73
N ILE A 158 -6.90 -16.45 -6.43
CA ILE A 158 -7.68 -15.25 -6.17
C ILE A 158 -8.25 -15.29 -4.74
N ALA A 159 -8.86 -16.40 -4.35
CA ALA A 159 -9.41 -16.58 -3.01
C ALA A 159 -8.35 -16.39 -1.91
N LYS A 160 -7.16 -17.00 -2.06
CA LYS A 160 -6.02 -16.84 -1.15
C LYS A 160 -5.53 -15.39 -1.05
N ARG A 161 -5.63 -14.61 -2.13
CA ARG A 161 -5.22 -13.20 -2.15
C ARG A 161 -6.22 -12.30 -1.43
N ILE A 162 -7.52 -12.55 -1.61
CA ILE A 162 -8.60 -11.70 -1.10
C ILE A 162 -8.90 -12.01 0.36
N ILE A 163 -8.98 -13.29 0.68
CA ILE A 163 -9.40 -13.75 1.99
C ILE A 163 -8.16 -13.68 2.88
N PRO A 164 -8.09 -12.71 3.81
CA PRO A 164 -7.01 -12.72 4.78
C PRO A 164 -7.12 -14.03 5.56
N GLY A 165 -6.05 -14.82 5.49
CA GLY A 165 -5.93 -16.05 6.28
C GLY A 165 -6.21 -15.74 7.74
N GLU A 166 -6.74 -16.73 8.47
CA GLU A 166 -6.93 -16.58 9.92
C GLU A 166 -5.61 -16.17 10.53
N THR A 167 -5.55 -14.91 10.98
CA THR A 167 -4.34 -14.39 11.57
C THR A 167 -4.16 -15.15 12.87
N SER A 168 -3.15 -16.03 12.92
CA SER A 168 -2.81 -16.77 14.13
C SER A 168 -2.67 -15.80 15.31
N GLU A 169 -3.00 -16.25 16.51
CA GLU A 169 -2.91 -15.40 17.70
C GLU A 169 -1.52 -14.78 17.85
N ALA A 170 -0.47 -15.55 17.50
CA ALA A 170 0.91 -15.08 17.43
C ALA A 170 1.10 -13.94 16.40
N ALA A 171 0.49 -14.01 15.23
CA ALA A 171 0.54 -12.95 14.23
C ALA A 171 -0.25 -11.70 14.66
N LYS A 172 -1.41 -11.86 15.32
CA LYS A 172 -2.16 -10.75 15.92
C LYS A 172 -1.34 -10.05 17.00
N ALA A 173 -0.68 -10.81 17.89
CA ALA A 173 0.20 -10.28 18.92
C ALA A 173 1.40 -9.54 18.35
N ARG A 174 2.05 -10.07 17.30
CA ARG A 174 3.13 -9.40 16.58
C ARG A 174 2.67 -8.07 15.96
N ALA A 175 1.53 -8.06 15.29
CA ALA A 175 0.97 -6.83 14.71
C ALA A 175 0.65 -5.78 15.78
N ALA A 176 0.07 -6.19 16.92
CA ALA A 176 -0.18 -5.31 18.05
C ALA A 176 1.13 -4.75 18.65
N LYS A 177 2.17 -5.57 18.80
CA LYS A 177 3.51 -5.15 19.26
C LYS A 177 4.12 -4.12 18.30
N GLN A 178 4.07 -4.37 16.99
CA GLN A 178 4.57 -3.43 15.99
C GLN A 178 3.81 -2.10 16.02
N LYS A 179 2.47 -2.11 16.15
CA LYS A 179 1.68 -0.88 16.33
C LYS A 179 2.10 -0.10 17.58
N LYS A 180 2.32 -0.79 18.71
CA LYS A 180 2.81 -0.17 19.95
C LYS A 180 4.20 0.46 19.76
N ILE A 181 5.14 -0.26 19.14
CA ILE A 181 6.50 0.24 18.85
C ILE A 181 6.44 1.47 17.94
N GLY A 182 5.70 1.40 16.82
CA GLY A 182 5.55 2.52 15.90
C GLY A 182 4.94 3.76 16.56
N ASN A 183 3.94 3.58 17.44
CA ASN A 183 3.36 4.66 18.22
C ASN A 183 4.34 5.24 19.24
N ALA A 184 5.12 4.41 19.92
CA ALA A 184 6.14 4.84 20.87
C ALA A 184 7.23 5.68 20.17
N MET A 185 7.75 5.19 19.05
CA MET A 185 8.73 5.91 18.22
C MET A 185 8.19 7.27 17.76
N ARG A 186 6.96 7.30 17.22
CA ARG A 186 6.29 8.55 16.81
C ARG A 186 6.16 9.54 17.97
N LEU A 187 5.81 9.09 19.17
CA LEU A 187 5.68 9.93 20.35
C LEU A 187 7.04 10.45 20.84
N GLN A 188 8.09 9.62 20.81
CA GLN A 188 9.45 10.03 21.14
C GLN A 188 9.94 11.13 20.18
N SER A 189 9.85 10.92 18.87
CA SER A 189 10.23 11.93 17.88
C SER A 189 9.43 13.24 18.04
N LYS A 190 8.14 13.16 18.39
CA LYS A 190 7.33 14.35 18.68
C LYS A 190 7.83 15.10 19.92
N LYS A 191 8.21 14.39 20.98
CA LYS A 191 8.79 14.98 22.20
C LYS A 191 10.14 15.63 21.90
N GLU A 192 11.03 14.93 21.23
CA GLU A 192 12.35 15.45 20.82
C GLU A 192 12.22 16.73 19.98
N HIS A 193 11.29 16.73 19.00
CA HIS A 193 11.04 17.90 18.18
C HIS A 193 10.48 19.08 18.99
N SER A 194 9.63 18.81 19.99
CA SER A 194 9.13 19.84 20.91
C SER A 194 10.26 20.43 21.77
N LEU A 195 11.12 19.58 22.33
CA LEU A 195 12.26 20.01 23.14
C LEU A 195 13.25 20.84 22.31
N LYS A 196 13.53 20.44 21.06
CA LYS A 196 14.35 21.20 20.11
C LYS A 196 13.76 22.58 19.80
N LYS A 197 12.43 22.73 19.75
CA LYS A 197 11.78 24.05 19.59
C LYS A 197 11.93 24.90 20.84
N GLN A 198 11.68 24.32 22.02
CA GLN A 198 11.79 25.02 23.29
C GLN A 198 13.21 25.55 23.56
N SER A 199 14.24 24.76 23.25
CA SER A 199 15.64 25.18 23.41
C SER A 199 16.05 26.35 22.50
N ARG A 200 15.36 26.54 21.37
CA ARG A 200 15.54 27.72 20.50
C ARG A 200 14.92 28.98 21.10
N THR A 201 13.77 28.86 21.76
CA THR A 201 13.10 29.99 22.42
C THR A 201 13.82 30.44 23.70
N SER A 202 14.42 29.53 24.48
CA SER A 202 15.04 29.89 25.76
C SER A 202 16.35 30.68 25.64
N LYS A 203 16.98 30.74 24.46
CA LYS A 203 18.19 31.55 24.21
C LYS A 203 17.90 32.96 23.67
N GLY A 204 16.64 33.29 23.39
CA GLY A 204 16.18 34.65 23.12
C GLY A 204 15.21 35.09 24.22
N GLY A 205 15.69 35.86 25.19
CA GLY A 205 14.84 36.47 26.22
C GLY A 205 13.70 37.31 25.62
N PRO A 206 12.69 37.67 26.42
CA PRO A 206 11.42 38.20 25.94
C PRO A 206 11.59 39.57 25.27
N GLY A 207 11.15 39.71 24.02
CA GLY A 207 10.79 41.02 23.46
C GLY A 207 9.61 41.62 24.24
N PRO A 208 9.56 42.95 24.41
CA PRO A 208 8.86 43.60 25.51
C PRO A 208 7.34 43.42 25.47
N LEU A 209 6.80 43.23 26.66
CA LEU A 209 5.54 43.76 27.20
C LEU A 209 4.68 44.56 26.21
N TRP A 210 3.71 43.89 25.57
CA TRP A 210 2.51 44.58 25.10
C TRP A 210 1.63 44.87 26.32
N VAL A 211 1.91 45.97 27.04
CA VAL A 211 0.85 46.63 27.80
C VAL A 211 -0.11 47.17 26.75
N ARG A 212 -1.22 46.48 26.52
CA ARG A 212 -2.42 47.11 25.97
C ARG A 212 -2.93 48.08 27.03
N ARG A 213 -2.38 49.29 27.00
CA ARG A 213 -2.96 50.48 27.60
C ARG A 213 -4.10 50.85 26.65
N ASP A 214 -5.33 50.50 27.02
CA ASP A 214 -6.45 51.42 26.93
C ASP A 214 -7.75 50.81 27.45
N ARG A 215 -8.44 51.69 28.19
CA ARG A 215 -9.89 51.78 28.43
C ARG A 215 -10.43 51.13 29.73
N TYR A 216 -10.64 52.01 30.70
CA TYR A 216 -11.56 51.86 31.84
C TYR A 216 -12.95 51.37 31.40
N PRO A 217 -13.71 50.73 32.30
CA PRO A 217 -14.77 51.52 32.94
C PRO A 217 -14.86 51.35 34.46
N THR A 218 -15.04 52.51 35.10
CA THR A 218 -15.91 52.81 36.25
C THR A 218 -16.22 51.72 37.28
N VAL A 219 -15.74 52.00 38.50
CA VAL A 219 -16.41 51.85 39.81
C VAL A 219 -17.65 50.95 39.88
N ASN A 220 -17.55 49.92 40.71
CA ASN A 220 -18.54 49.67 41.77
C ASN A 220 -17.78 49.15 42.99
N LEU A 221 -17.78 49.96 44.05
CA LEU A 221 -17.52 49.50 45.40
C LEU A 221 -18.71 48.62 45.78
N ASP A 222 -18.46 47.36 46.09
CA ASP A 222 -19.27 46.67 47.09
C ASP A 222 -18.36 45.97 48.09
N ILE A 223 -18.56 46.40 49.32
CA ILE A 223 -17.90 46.00 50.55
C ILE A 223 -18.40 44.60 50.91
N ILE A 224 -17.49 43.63 51.02
CA ILE A 224 -17.69 42.48 51.91
C ILE A 224 -16.39 42.24 52.66
N VAL A 225 -16.43 42.62 53.95
CA VAL A 225 -15.45 42.27 54.97
C VAL A 225 -15.47 40.75 55.15
N GLY A 226 -14.35 40.10 54.86
CA GLY A 226 -14.16 38.67 55.07
C GLY A 226 -12.72 38.41 55.46
N SER A 227 -12.43 38.53 56.75
CA SER A 227 -11.17 38.13 57.38
C SER A 227 -10.84 36.67 57.07
N GLY A 228 -9.75 36.45 56.34
CA GLY A 228 -9.20 35.12 56.11
C GLY A 228 -7.74 35.24 55.68
N GLN A 229 -6.82 35.09 56.62
CA GLN A 229 -5.40 34.96 56.31
C GLN A 229 -5.18 33.76 55.39
N VAL A 230 -4.73 34.02 54.15
CA VAL A 230 -4.20 32.97 53.27
C VAL A 230 -2.70 33.20 53.13
N GLY A 231 -1.94 32.41 53.89
CA GLY A 231 -0.49 32.35 53.79
C GLY A 231 -0.06 31.95 52.37
N ARG A 232 0.92 32.68 51.84
CA ARG A 232 1.56 32.36 50.56
C ARG A 232 2.23 30.99 50.67
N ARG A 233 1.69 29.97 49.98
CA ARG A 233 2.39 28.70 49.78
C ARG A 233 3.55 28.91 48.81
N VAL A 234 4.73 29.11 49.37
CA VAL A 234 6.01 28.96 48.67
C VAL A 234 6.19 27.47 48.36
N TRP A 235 6.19 27.09 47.09
CA TRP A 235 6.60 25.75 46.69
C TRP A 235 8.12 25.63 46.89
N PRO A 236 8.62 24.67 47.68
CA PRO A 236 10.06 24.51 47.82
C PRO A 236 10.63 24.00 46.49
N ARG A 237 11.66 24.67 45.99
CA ARG A 237 12.52 24.14 44.92
C ARG A 237 13.04 22.79 45.36
N ARG A 238 12.57 21.72 44.71
CA ARG A 238 13.08 20.36 44.95
C ARG A 238 14.59 20.36 44.71
N PRO A 239 15.41 19.96 45.68
CA PRO A 239 16.85 19.97 45.49
C PRO A 239 17.27 18.89 44.48
N ILE A 240 18.34 19.18 43.75
CA ILE A 240 18.85 18.42 42.58
C ILE A 240 19.13 16.94 42.92
N TYR A 241 19.36 16.62 44.20
CA TYR A 241 19.59 15.26 44.70
C TYR A 241 18.35 14.35 44.62
N ALA A 242 17.13 14.92 44.70
CA ALA A 242 15.89 14.15 44.66
C ALA A 242 15.55 13.63 43.25
N VAL A 243 16.03 14.30 42.20
CA VAL A 243 15.87 13.84 40.81
C VAL A 243 16.83 12.70 40.52
N ARG A 244 18.05 12.75 41.06
CA ARG A 244 19.06 11.70 40.89
C ARG A 244 18.64 10.37 41.55
N ALA A 245 18.06 10.45 42.76
CA ALA A 245 17.50 9.28 43.44
C ALA A 245 16.28 8.67 42.72
N ALA A 246 15.46 9.48 42.04
CA ALA A 246 14.32 8.99 41.27
C ALA A 246 14.74 8.32 39.95
N ILE A 247 15.86 8.75 39.35
CA ILE A 247 16.45 8.12 38.16
C ILE A 247 17.06 6.76 38.54
N GLN A 248 17.79 6.70 39.65
CA GLN A 248 18.42 5.46 40.13
C GLN A 248 17.39 4.39 40.54
N ARG A 249 16.22 4.80 41.08
CA ARG A 249 15.11 3.87 41.36
C ARG A 249 14.44 3.32 40.10
N LYS A 250 14.51 4.02 38.96
CA LYS A 250 14.00 3.50 37.68
C LYS A 250 14.97 2.51 37.04
N GLU A 251 16.27 2.78 37.10
CA GLU A 251 17.28 1.85 36.58
C GLU A 251 17.31 0.52 37.35
N VAL A 252 17.17 0.55 38.69
CA VAL A 252 17.10 -0.68 39.50
C VAL A 252 15.84 -1.50 39.17
N ALA A 253 14.68 -0.85 38.99
CA ALA A 253 13.45 -1.55 38.63
C ALA A 253 13.47 -2.12 37.19
N GLU A 254 14.24 -1.54 36.27
CA GLU A 254 14.44 -2.09 34.92
C GLU A 254 15.38 -3.31 34.93
N GLN A 255 16.34 -3.39 35.88
CA GLN A 255 17.18 -4.57 36.04
C GLN A 255 16.43 -5.75 36.70
N ASP A 256 15.61 -5.49 37.71
CA ASP A 256 14.77 -6.53 38.34
C ASP A 256 13.76 -7.15 37.36
N PHE A 257 13.27 -6.37 36.38
CA PHE A 257 12.36 -6.88 35.35
C PHE A 257 13.07 -7.78 34.33
N LEU A 258 14.33 -7.48 33.99
CA LEU A 258 15.13 -8.29 33.06
C LEU A 258 15.62 -9.59 33.70
N GLU A 259 15.89 -9.61 35.01
CA GLU A 259 16.24 -10.85 35.73
C GLU A 259 15.04 -11.80 35.87
N GLN A 260 13.82 -11.27 36.01
CA GLN A 260 12.60 -12.08 36.06
C GLN A 260 12.25 -12.72 34.71
N ASP A 261 12.44 -12.01 33.59
CA ASP A 261 12.27 -12.57 32.24
C ASP A 261 13.31 -13.68 31.97
N PHE A 262 14.56 -13.53 32.43
CA PHE A 262 15.60 -14.55 32.27
C PHE A 262 15.34 -15.82 33.12
N GLN A 263 14.78 -15.66 34.33
CA GLN A 263 14.35 -16.82 35.14
C GLN A 263 13.10 -17.51 34.56
N ALA A 264 12.19 -16.77 33.93
CA ALA A 264 11.03 -17.35 33.25
C ALA A 264 11.42 -18.17 32.01
N GLU A 265 12.46 -17.78 31.28
CA GLU A 265 12.96 -18.53 30.11
C GLU A 265 13.76 -19.79 30.48
N SER A 266 14.37 -19.85 31.67
CA SER A 266 15.14 -21.02 32.11
C SER A 266 14.31 -22.17 32.70
N ASN A 267 13.04 -21.92 33.05
CA ASN A 267 12.11 -22.91 33.62
C ASN A 267 11.17 -23.56 32.58
N VAL A 268 11.42 -23.32 31.28
CA VAL A 268 10.61 -23.84 30.14
C VAL A 268 11.42 -24.86 29.30
N LYS A 269 12.40 -25.54 29.90
CA LYS A 269 13.10 -26.67 29.27
C LYS A 269 12.78 -27.98 29.97
#